data_AF-A0AA42BHY6-F1
#
_entry.id   AF-A0AA42BHY6-F1
#
_cell.length_a   1.000
_cell.length_b   1.000
_cell.length_c   1.000
_cell.angle_alpha   90.00
_cell.angle_beta   90.00
_cell.angle_gamma   90.00
#
_symmetry.space_group_name_H-M   'P 1'
#
loop_
_entity.id
_entity.type
_entity.pdbx_description
1 polymer ?
#
loop_
_entity_poly.entity_id
_entity_poly.type
_entity_poly.pdbx_seq_one_letter_code
_entity_poly.pdbx_strand_id
1 'polypeptide(L)'
;MKTPQNLLALLSACAFLAAGLPATSSAHGDVTPQAVDTHTLPQLGADWRQDNPYRTGPAHDEALRIGSSGFNQNCARCHGLEAISGGIAPDLRKLDTDCMSLADAKKKEACYGEVSQYFTATVRHGRTRDGRVYMPPFENVLTQEAVWAIKTYLESRRVED
;
A
#
# COMPACT_ATOMS: atom_id res chain seq x y z
N MET A 1 -47.09 43.53 23.53
CA MET A 1 -45.80 42.81 23.63
C MET A 1 -45.03 43.07 22.34
N LYS A 2 -43.98 43.90 22.37
CA LYS A 2 -43.17 44.23 21.19
C LYS A 2 -42.05 43.20 21.09
N THR A 3 -42.06 42.36 20.08
CA THR A 3 -40.95 41.46 19.75
C THR A 3 -39.73 42.30 19.32
N PRO A 4 -38.55 42.12 19.92
CA PRO A 4 -37.38 42.91 19.57
C PRO A 4 -36.88 42.46 18.19
N GLN A 5 -37.09 43.30 17.17
CA GLN A 5 -36.64 43.08 15.78
C GLN A 5 -35.13 42.81 15.67
N ASN A 6 -34.34 43.22 16.66
CA ASN A 6 -32.89 43.02 16.70
C ASN A 6 -32.50 41.54 16.95
N LEU A 7 -33.35 40.73 17.60
CA LEU A 7 -33.07 39.31 17.84
C LEU A 7 -33.20 38.48 16.55
N LEU A 8 -34.17 38.81 15.69
CA LEU A 8 -34.36 38.12 14.39
C LEU A 8 -33.25 38.46 13.38
N ALA A 9 -32.71 39.67 13.43
CA ALA A 9 -31.59 40.08 12.58
C ALA A 9 -30.28 39.33 12.92
N LEU A 10 -30.01 39.14 14.22
CA LEU A 10 -28.84 38.38 14.70
C LEU A 10 -28.95 36.88 14.37
N LEU A 11 -30.15 36.29 14.46
CA LEU A 11 -30.38 34.88 14.08
C LEU A 11 -30.24 34.64 12.56
N SER A 12 -30.61 35.62 11.73
CA SER A 12 -30.43 35.51 10.27
C SER A 12 -28.96 35.61 9.84
N ALA A 13 -28.14 36.42 10.52
CA ALA A 13 -26.71 36.54 10.22
C ALA A 13 -25.91 35.25 10.55
N CYS A 14 -26.28 34.53 11.61
CA CYS A 14 -25.65 33.25 11.95
C CYS A 14 -26.00 32.12 10.97
N ALA A 15 -27.21 32.15 10.38
CA ALA A 15 -27.64 31.15 9.41
C ALA A 15 -26.86 31.24 8.07
N PHE A 16 -26.40 32.44 7.68
CA PHE A 16 -25.60 32.61 6.47
C PHE A 16 -24.13 32.19 6.63
N LEU A 17 -23.57 32.18 7.85
CA LEU A 17 -22.21 31.67 8.09
C LEU A 17 -22.14 30.12 8.18
N ALA A 18 -23.28 29.45 8.41
CA ALA A 18 -23.34 27.99 8.48
C ALA A 18 -23.51 27.31 7.11
N ALA A 19 -23.76 28.09 6.04
CA ALA A 19 -23.73 27.60 4.67
C ALA A 19 -22.28 27.45 4.19
N GLY A 20 -21.55 26.51 4.79
CA GLY A 20 -20.23 26.12 4.32
C GLY A 20 -20.29 25.73 2.85
N LEU A 21 -19.46 26.39 2.04
CA LEU A 21 -19.25 26.02 0.63
C LEU A 21 -18.97 24.50 0.57
N PRO A 22 -19.58 23.74 -0.36
CA PRO A 22 -19.23 22.34 -0.53
C PRO A 22 -17.75 22.28 -0.92
N ALA A 23 -16.89 21.94 0.02
CA ALA A 23 -15.52 21.59 -0.26
C ALA A 23 -15.56 20.35 -1.15
N THR A 24 -15.07 20.46 -2.37
CA THR A 24 -14.86 19.30 -3.24
C THR A 24 -13.85 18.39 -2.55
N SER A 25 -14.33 17.36 -1.87
CA SER A 25 -13.46 16.32 -1.32
C SER A 25 -13.03 15.42 -2.46
N SER A 26 -11.76 15.52 -2.87
CA SER A 26 -11.12 14.48 -3.67
C SER A 26 -10.91 13.26 -2.77
N ALA A 27 -11.99 12.51 -2.52
CA ALA A 27 -11.98 11.29 -1.72
C ALA A 27 -11.33 10.11 -2.45
N HIS A 28 -11.02 10.28 -3.74
CA HIS A 28 -10.32 9.32 -4.56
C HIS A 28 -9.00 9.99 -4.97
N GLY A 29 -7.91 9.66 -4.28
CA GLY A 29 -6.57 10.15 -4.61
C GLY A 29 -6.16 9.80 -6.04
N ASP A 30 -5.00 10.31 -6.47
CA ASP A 30 -4.44 10.03 -7.79
C ASP A 30 -4.35 8.50 -8.01
N VAL A 31 -4.80 8.06 -9.18
CA VAL A 31 -4.86 6.65 -9.57
C VAL A 31 -3.62 6.23 -10.36
N THR A 32 -2.75 7.18 -10.68
CA THR A 32 -1.45 6.93 -11.27
C THR A 32 -0.48 6.43 -10.20
N PRO A 33 0.39 5.44 -10.50
CA PRO A 33 1.43 5.01 -9.59
C PRO A 33 2.28 6.17 -9.06
N GLN A 34 2.47 6.22 -7.75
CA GLN A 34 3.20 7.28 -7.05
C GLN A 34 4.53 6.76 -6.51
N ALA A 35 5.57 7.58 -6.63
CA ALA A 35 6.85 7.30 -5.99
C ALA A 35 6.68 7.24 -4.46
N VAL A 36 7.46 6.37 -3.82
CA VAL A 36 7.50 6.22 -2.37
C VAL A 36 8.83 6.77 -1.88
N ASP A 37 8.79 7.64 -0.88
CA ASP A 37 10.00 8.18 -0.27
C ASP A 37 10.68 7.12 0.62
N THR A 38 11.90 6.76 0.24
CA THR A 38 12.71 5.72 0.90
C THR A 38 14.04 6.24 1.42
N HIS A 39 14.22 7.56 1.55
CA HIS A 39 15.53 8.14 1.89
C HIS A 39 16.05 7.73 3.29
N THR A 40 15.15 7.34 4.19
CA THR A 40 15.48 6.87 5.55
C THR A 40 15.86 5.40 5.61
N LEU A 41 15.73 4.65 4.51
CA LEU A 41 16.13 3.24 4.43
C LEU A 41 17.59 3.10 3.96
N PRO A 42 18.28 2.01 4.34
CA PRO A 42 19.58 1.66 3.78
C PRO A 42 19.49 1.47 2.26
N GLN A 43 20.12 2.34 1.45
CA GLN A 43 20.04 2.24 -0.01
C GLN A 43 20.73 0.97 -0.52
N LEU A 44 20.07 0.24 -1.43
CA LEU A 44 20.42 -1.11 -1.86
C LEU A 44 21.25 -1.14 -3.14
N GLY A 45 21.30 -0.02 -3.87
CA GLY A 45 22.03 0.12 -5.13
C GLY A 45 21.23 -0.34 -6.35
N ALA A 46 21.90 -0.41 -7.50
CA ALA A 46 21.28 -0.71 -8.79
C ALA A 46 20.87 -2.18 -8.96
N ASP A 47 21.66 -3.09 -8.38
CA ASP A 47 21.39 -4.52 -8.51
C ASP A 47 20.23 -4.95 -7.61
N TRP A 48 19.30 -5.69 -8.21
CA TRP A 48 18.16 -6.21 -7.46
C TRP A 48 18.60 -7.35 -6.54
N ARG A 49 18.32 -7.17 -5.26
CA ARG A 49 18.42 -8.18 -4.21
C ARG A 49 17.50 -9.35 -4.58
N GLN A 50 17.91 -10.55 -4.20
CA GLN A 50 17.18 -11.77 -4.50
C GLN A 50 16.15 -12.12 -3.41
N ASP A 51 16.28 -11.52 -2.23
CA ASP A 51 15.33 -11.64 -1.13
C ASP A 51 15.25 -10.32 -0.33
N ASN A 52 14.23 -10.21 0.52
CA ASN A 52 13.90 -9.03 1.30
C ASN A 52 14.98 -8.68 2.33
N PRO A 53 15.79 -7.62 2.10
CA PRO A 53 16.84 -7.22 3.03
C PRO A 53 16.29 -6.54 4.30
N TYR A 54 15.03 -6.13 4.31
CA TYR A 54 14.37 -5.46 5.44
C TYR A 54 13.45 -6.38 6.25
N ARG A 55 13.43 -7.69 5.93
CA ARG A 55 12.64 -8.71 6.65
C ARG A 55 12.92 -8.69 8.15
N THR A 56 14.17 -8.43 8.53
CA THR A 56 14.63 -8.37 9.93
C THR A 56 15.69 -7.26 10.08
N GLY A 57 16.13 -7.01 11.31
CA GLY A 57 17.23 -6.09 11.60
C GLY A 57 16.79 -4.65 11.84
N PRO A 58 17.75 -3.71 11.97
CA PRO A 58 17.48 -2.37 12.49
C PRO A 58 16.62 -1.49 11.56
N ALA A 59 16.55 -1.80 10.27
CA ALA A 59 15.72 -1.08 9.31
C ALA A 59 14.29 -1.62 9.21
N HIS A 60 13.96 -2.72 9.91
CA HIS A 60 12.69 -3.42 9.76
C HIS A 60 11.48 -2.53 10.05
N ASP A 61 11.47 -1.85 11.20
CA ASP A 61 10.32 -1.04 11.63
C ASP A 61 10.09 0.15 10.68
N GLU A 62 11.18 0.75 10.19
CA GLU A 62 11.09 1.85 9.23
C GLU A 62 10.61 1.36 7.86
N ALA A 63 11.09 0.20 7.42
CA ALA A 63 10.61 -0.43 6.19
C ALA A 63 9.14 -0.84 6.31
N LEU A 64 8.69 -1.29 7.48
CA LEU A 64 7.30 -1.61 7.77
C LEU A 64 6.42 -0.35 7.71
N ARG A 65 6.87 0.76 8.30
CA ARG A 65 6.17 2.06 8.26
C ARG A 65 6.02 2.58 6.83
N ILE A 66 7.12 2.60 6.08
CA ILE A 66 7.14 3.03 4.67
C ILE A 66 6.32 2.08 3.81
N GLY A 67 6.48 0.78 4.00
CA GLY A 67 5.80 -0.27 3.26
C GLY A 67 4.28 -0.22 3.42
N SER A 68 3.79 0.00 4.63
CA SER A 68 2.36 0.19 4.91
C SER A 68 1.80 1.40 4.14
N SER A 69 2.52 2.53 4.18
CA SER A 69 2.10 3.73 3.44
C SER A 69 2.17 3.53 1.92
N GLY A 70 3.26 2.97 1.42
CA GLY A 70 3.47 2.68 0.00
C GLY A 70 2.43 1.71 -0.56
N PHE A 71 2.09 0.66 0.19
CA PHE A 71 1.03 -0.28 -0.15
C PHE A 71 -0.33 0.40 -0.23
N ASN A 72 -0.68 1.23 0.76
CA ASN A 72 -1.96 1.95 0.79
C ASN A 72 -2.11 2.93 -0.38
N GLN A 73 -1.02 3.57 -0.79
CA GLN A 73 -1.01 4.52 -1.91
C GLN A 73 -1.10 3.81 -3.27
N ASN A 74 -0.38 2.69 -3.45
CA ASN A 74 -0.16 2.10 -4.78
C ASN A 74 -0.89 0.78 -5.04
N CYS A 75 -1.25 0.02 -4.00
CA CYS A 75 -1.68 -1.37 -4.15
C CYS A 75 -3.09 -1.64 -3.61
N ALA A 76 -3.47 -0.96 -2.53
CA ALA A 76 -4.71 -1.23 -1.78
C ALA A 76 -5.99 -1.06 -2.59
N ARG A 77 -5.97 -0.25 -3.66
CA ARG A 77 -7.13 -0.11 -4.56
C ARG A 77 -7.56 -1.43 -5.21
N CYS A 78 -6.60 -2.31 -5.51
CA CYS A 78 -6.86 -3.60 -6.17
C CYS A 78 -6.74 -4.77 -5.19
N HIS A 79 -5.75 -4.73 -4.31
CA HIS A 79 -5.45 -5.79 -3.35
C HIS A 79 -6.13 -5.60 -1.98
N GLY A 80 -6.92 -4.54 -1.84
CA GLY A 80 -7.70 -4.23 -0.64
C GLY A 80 -6.91 -3.48 0.44
N LEU A 81 -7.64 -2.78 1.30
CA LEU A 81 -7.06 -2.10 2.46
C LEU A 81 -6.45 -3.13 3.40
N GLU A 82 -5.31 -2.77 3.96
CA GLU A 82 -4.51 -3.65 4.80
C GLU A 82 -4.14 -5.01 4.19
N ALA A 83 -4.08 -5.05 2.85
CA ALA A 83 -3.91 -6.25 2.03
C ALA A 83 -5.08 -7.26 2.07
N ILE A 84 -6.22 -6.89 2.66
CA ILE A 84 -7.43 -7.71 2.72
C ILE A 84 -8.23 -7.50 1.44
N SER A 85 -8.06 -8.40 0.48
CA SER A 85 -8.71 -8.24 -0.83
C SER A 85 -10.24 -8.36 -0.76
N GLY A 86 -10.91 -7.47 -1.50
CA GLY A 86 -12.36 -7.53 -1.77
C GLY A 86 -12.75 -8.35 -3.01
N GLY A 87 -11.82 -9.10 -3.61
CA GLY A 87 -12.07 -9.97 -4.76
C GLY A 87 -11.72 -9.39 -6.14
N ILE A 88 -11.20 -8.15 -6.22
CA ILE A 88 -10.74 -7.55 -7.47
C ILE A 88 -9.41 -8.19 -7.93
N ALA A 89 -8.46 -8.32 -7.01
CA ALA A 89 -7.16 -8.95 -7.22
C ALA A 89 -6.86 -9.95 -6.08
N PRO A 90 -5.81 -10.79 -6.18
CA PRO A 90 -5.49 -11.75 -5.12
C PRO A 90 -5.26 -11.10 -3.75
N ASP A 91 -5.65 -11.78 -2.67
CA ASP A 91 -5.33 -11.41 -1.29
C ASP A 91 -3.84 -11.66 -1.04
N LEU A 92 -3.07 -10.59 -0.86
CA LEU A 92 -1.61 -10.68 -0.75
C LEU A 92 -1.14 -11.19 0.61
N ARG A 93 -2.02 -11.30 1.61
CA ARG A 93 -1.72 -11.98 2.88
C ARG A 93 -1.50 -13.48 2.70
N LYS A 94 -1.98 -14.01 1.57
CA LYS A 94 -1.87 -15.42 1.18
C LYS A 94 -0.73 -15.72 0.20
N LEU A 95 0.12 -14.72 -0.07
CA LEU A 95 1.13 -14.79 -1.13
C LEU A 95 2.15 -15.94 -0.93
N ASP A 96 2.46 -16.28 0.31
CA ASP A 96 3.46 -17.30 0.67
C ASP A 96 2.96 -18.32 1.72
N THR A 97 1.63 -18.50 1.83
CA THR A 97 1.02 -19.46 2.78
C THR A 97 1.51 -20.90 2.53
N ASP A 98 1.72 -21.27 1.25
CA ASP A 98 2.27 -22.59 0.90
C ASP A 98 3.66 -22.82 1.53
N CYS A 99 4.49 -21.77 1.62
CA CYS A 99 5.81 -21.83 2.25
C CYS A 99 5.71 -22.00 3.77
N MET A 100 4.70 -21.41 4.41
CA MET A 100 4.52 -21.46 5.87
C MET A 100 4.33 -22.89 6.37
N SER A 101 3.65 -23.73 5.59
CA SER A 101 3.33 -25.13 5.92
C SER A 101 4.53 -26.10 5.87
N LEU A 102 5.66 -25.67 5.29
CA LEU A 102 6.83 -26.53 5.13
C LEU A 102 7.50 -26.85 6.49
N ALA A 103 7.72 -28.13 6.77
CA ALA A 103 8.37 -28.55 8.03
C ALA A 103 9.90 -28.30 8.02
N ASP A 104 10.54 -28.46 6.86
CA ASP A 104 11.98 -28.27 6.72
C ASP A 104 12.32 -26.77 6.61
N ALA A 105 13.13 -26.27 7.55
CA ALA A 105 13.47 -24.86 7.63
C ALA A 105 14.23 -24.35 6.40
N LYS A 106 15.10 -25.17 5.80
CA LYS A 106 15.88 -24.77 4.62
C LYS A 106 15.00 -24.70 3.38
N LYS A 107 14.07 -25.64 3.20
CA LYS A 107 13.08 -25.60 2.13
C LYS A 107 12.10 -24.45 2.32
N LYS A 108 11.70 -24.16 3.57
CA LYS A 108 10.87 -23.00 3.91
C LYS A 108 11.54 -21.69 3.50
N GLU A 109 12.80 -21.50 3.87
CA GLU A 109 13.56 -20.30 3.52
C GLU A 109 13.74 -20.16 2.00
N ALA A 110 14.08 -21.25 1.32
CA ALA A 110 14.18 -21.27 -0.14
C ALA A 110 12.85 -20.88 -0.81
N CYS A 111 11.72 -21.42 -0.32
CA CYS A 111 10.39 -21.10 -0.81
C CYS A 111 10.07 -19.59 -0.65
N TYR A 112 10.39 -18.99 0.50
CA TYR A 112 10.21 -17.55 0.68
C TYR A 112 11.07 -16.73 -0.27
N GLY A 113 12.32 -17.13 -0.51
CA GLY A 113 13.19 -16.50 -1.50
C GLY A 113 12.62 -16.54 -2.92
N GLU A 114 12.07 -17.69 -3.34
CA GLU A 114 11.40 -17.83 -4.64
C GLU A 114 10.17 -16.92 -4.74
N VAL A 115 9.34 -16.86 -3.69
CA VAL A 115 8.17 -15.97 -3.67
C VAL A 115 8.59 -14.50 -3.65
N SER A 116 9.69 -14.13 -3.00
CA SER A 116 10.25 -12.77 -3.04
C SER A 116 10.68 -12.35 -4.45
N GLN A 117 11.31 -13.25 -5.22
CA GLN A 117 11.67 -13.00 -6.62
C GLN A 117 10.42 -12.89 -7.50
N TYR A 118 9.45 -13.79 -7.31
CA TYR A 118 8.16 -13.71 -8.00
C TYR A 118 7.46 -12.38 -7.71
N PHE A 119 7.44 -11.94 -6.44
CA PHE A 119 6.84 -10.68 -6.02
C PHE A 119 7.50 -9.49 -6.70
N THR A 120 8.83 -9.37 -6.63
CA THR A 120 9.54 -8.23 -7.23
C THR A 120 9.39 -8.17 -8.74
N ALA A 121 9.51 -9.30 -9.44
CA ALA A 121 9.27 -9.37 -10.88
C ALA A 121 7.82 -8.97 -11.24
N THR A 122 6.84 -9.42 -10.45
CA THR A 122 5.43 -9.09 -10.66
C THR A 122 5.15 -7.61 -10.44
N VAL A 123 5.70 -6.99 -9.39
CA VAL A 123 5.54 -5.56 -9.13
C VAL A 123 6.19 -4.72 -10.23
N ARG A 124 7.40 -5.08 -10.65
CA ARG A 124 8.13 -4.33 -11.69
C ARG A 124 7.44 -4.39 -13.04
N HIS A 125 7.09 -5.59 -13.49
CA HIS A 125 6.66 -5.80 -14.88
C HIS A 125 5.14 -5.91 -15.04
N GLY A 126 4.38 -5.95 -13.93
CA GLY A 126 2.94 -6.06 -13.96
C GLY A 126 2.44 -7.41 -14.50
N ARG A 127 1.15 -7.50 -14.80
CA ARG A 127 0.49 -8.66 -15.38
C ARG A 127 -0.49 -8.22 -16.47
N THR A 128 -0.26 -8.70 -17.69
CA THR A 128 -1.11 -8.45 -18.85
C THR A 128 -1.53 -9.78 -19.47
N ARG A 129 -2.79 -9.91 -19.86
CA ARG A 129 -3.31 -11.07 -20.59
C ARG A 129 -4.29 -10.59 -21.66
N ASP A 130 -4.15 -11.12 -22.88
CA ASP A 130 -4.97 -10.75 -24.04
C ASP A 130 -5.04 -9.23 -24.28
N GLY A 131 -3.90 -8.54 -24.11
CA GLY A 131 -3.79 -7.09 -24.25
C GLY A 131 -4.42 -6.25 -23.12
N ARG A 132 -4.99 -6.90 -22.09
CA ARG A 132 -5.58 -6.22 -20.93
C ARG A 132 -4.62 -6.23 -19.75
N VAL A 133 -4.37 -5.06 -19.18
CA VAL A 133 -3.55 -4.90 -17.97
C VAL A 133 -4.39 -5.29 -16.75
N TYR A 134 -3.97 -6.34 -16.04
CA TYR A 134 -4.57 -6.79 -14.77
C TYR A 134 -3.85 -6.22 -13.56
N MET A 135 -2.53 -6.07 -13.67
CA MET A 135 -1.70 -5.40 -12.67
C MET A 135 -0.75 -4.46 -13.42
N PRO A 136 -0.77 -3.14 -13.15
CA PRO A 136 0.13 -2.22 -13.82
C PRO A 136 1.59 -2.49 -13.42
N PRO A 137 2.55 -2.24 -14.33
CA PRO A 137 3.97 -2.27 -13.98
C PRO A 137 4.33 -1.05 -13.12
N PHE A 138 5.23 -1.25 -12.15
CA PHE A 138 5.76 -0.19 -11.28
C PHE A 138 7.25 0.06 -11.48
N GLU A 139 7.88 -0.60 -12.45
CA GLU A 139 9.27 -0.33 -12.82
C GLU A 139 9.45 1.15 -13.20
N ASN A 140 10.55 1.75 -12.72
CA ASN A 140 10.86 3.18 -12.81
C ASN A 140 9.93 4.13 -12.02
N VAL A 141 8.90 3.62 -11.34
CA VAL A 141 8.08 4.40 -10.40
C VAL A 141 8.47 4.09 -8.95
N LEU A 142 8.53 2.81 -8.62
CA LEU A 142 8.96 2.34 -7.31
C LEU A 142 10.43 1.95 -7.35
N THR A 143 11.20 2.49 -6.41
CA THR A 143 12.57 2.05 -6.16
C THR A 143 12.58 0.63 -5.60
N GLN A 144 13.73 -0.03 -5.66
CA GLN A 144 13.87 -1.35 -5.05
C GLN A 144 13.56 -1.31 -3.55
N GLU A 145 13.99 -0.25 -2.86
CA GLU A 145 13.74 -0.01 -1.45
C GLU A 145 12.24 0.07 -1.16
N ALA A 146 11.48 0.74 -2.02
CA ALA A 146 10.03 0.86 -1.88
C ALA A 146 9.35 -0.50 -2.04
N VAL A 147 9.77 -1.28 -3.04
CA VAL A 147 9.22 -2.63 -3.28
C VAL A 147 9.53 -3.55 -2.10
N TRP A 148 10.74 -3.53 -1.56
CA TRP A 148 11.09 -4.35 -0.38
C TRP A 148 10.42 -3.87 0.91
N ALA A 149 10.23 -2.58 1.09
CA ALA A 149 9.43 -2.04 2.19
C ALA A 149 7.98 -2.56 2.11
N ILE A 150 7.35 -2.51 0.93
CA ILE A 150 6.01 -3.09 0.71
C ILE A 150 6.02 -4.59 1.00
N LYS A 151 7.03 -5.35 0.56
CA LYS A 151 7.13 -6.78 0.88
C LYS A 151 7.21 -7.00 2.38
N THR A 152 7.99 -6.21 3.11
CA THR A 152 8.11 -6.26 4.57
C THR A 152 6.75 -6.04 5.24
N TYR A 153 5.96 -5.08 4.75
CA TYR A 153 4.59 -4.89 5.20
C TYR A 153 3.70 -6.11 4.92
N LEU A 154 3.74 -6.69 3.72
CA LEU A 154 2.93 -7.86 3.40
C LEU A 154 3.31 -9.08 4.26
N GLU A 155 4.59 -9.26 4.55
CA GLU A 155 5.09 -10.33 5.43
C GLU A 155 4.58 -10.18 6.87
N SER A 156 4.37 -8.94 7.34
CA SER A 156 3.76 -8.67 8.65
C SER A 156 2.24 -8.88 8.67
N ARG A 157 1.62 -9.12 7.51
CA ARG A 157 0.16 -9.28 7.34
C ARG A 157 -0.23 -10.70 6.93
N ARG A 158 0.72 -11.65 6.91
CA ARG A 158 0.46 -13.07 6.61
C ARG A 158 -0.67 -13.62 7.46
N VAL A 159 -1.47 -14.48 6.85
CA VAL A 159 -2.50 -15.25 7.54
C VAL A 159 -2.07 -16.72 7.60
N GLU A 160 -2.34 -17.35 8.74
CA GLU A 160 -2.36 -18.80 8.87
C GLU A 160 -3.77 -19.26 8.49
N ASP A 161 -3.87 -20.14 7.49
CA ASP A 161 -5.12 -20.76 7.06
C ASP A 161 -5.41 -22.03 7.88
#